data_AF-A0A7Y2GYV4-F1
#
_entry.id   AF-A0A7Y2GYV4-F1
#
_cell.length_a   1.000
_cell.length_b   1.000
_cell.length_c   1.000
_cell.angle_alpha   90.00
_cell.angle_beta   90.00
_cell.angle_gamma   90.00
#
_symmetry.space_group_name_H-M   'P 1'
#
loop_
_entity.id
_entity.type
_entity.pdbx_description
1 polymer ?
#
loop_
_entity_poly.entity_id
_entity_poly.type
_entity_poly.pdbx_seq_one_letter_code
_entity_poly.pdbx_strand_id
1 'polypeptide(L)'
;MAGFSDGRRRLLLRGRIAVLSARITELLRPAVSLFVRPSVYPVAATLVCCLAVVACRPAAAQSERLVTEVRFSGNETFSDQQLDLYVRTTPNRELLGLPGATWWLWLYRFGSGTVGDNRVGRAFMAIGEPPARLDPAVLSADVEQLRLFYEREGFREADVAAEVVETGDSSQVEVVFDIAEGDPTFIRQFAYNGLDSLSSAEKGALFNESLIPAVPDTDNPLSWRADNRRYSAPLLVEEGRRVLTFLRNRGFAAVSRDSIHAVVYPVSDDSFDVTLDVRTGRRYRFGDVHFDVRGPLTTGETRTFSETMEASVDSVAGGRVSATVVNEDVLDFPLLTRSLQFRPGDPYREDLLLSSKRRLDASGVFSFSDLRRSGVDSTRFAGGKRLRMDHRIDLQTRARHQIRFETFMLQRSGALADSDNELGAGAGVTYSNLNLFGSGEAFRLGTTGSIAADIGGFGGFTSAQWEVNSSLTWPYLIFPLRSLERLTTYYDTRTRLSLSLLTARRDALRLVLRSRGSLQYRYELQHNESLTSFIDIVDITVSNPDTLDGFREIFLDRVLGSIEDPVQAAQLVEDYTRPQFNNALRYTLRSFTTDPFRRSFGHSYEASWEV
;
A
#
# COMPACT_ATOMS: atom_id res chain seq x y z
N MET A 1 26.55 -6.65 -22.07
CA MET A 1 26.21 -5.24 -21.79
C MET A 1 26.03 -5.06 -20.28
N ALA A 2 26.99 -4.42 -19.61
CA ALA A 2 26.83 -4.04 -18.20
C ALA A 2 26.34 -2.59 -18.15
N GLY A 3 25.02 -2.40 -18.01
CA GLY A 3 24.44 -1.06 -17.87
C GLY A 3 24.72 -0.52 -16.47
N PHE A 4 25.50 0.55 -16.35
CA PHE A 4 25.69 1.26 -15.09
C PHE A 4 24.35 1.81 -14.58
N SER A 5 23.81 1.20 -13.52
CA SER A 5 22.52 1.54 -12.92
C SER A 5 22.66 2.67 -11.90
N ASP A 6 22.76 3.89 -12.41
CA ASP A 6 23.04 5.09 -11.61
C ASP A 6 21.97 5.34 -10.52
N GLY A 7 22.40 5.26 -9.26
CA GLY A 7 21.53 5.14 -8.07
C GLY A 7 20.82 6.42 -7.65
N ARG A 8 19.81 6.87 -8.44
CA ARG A 8 19.01 8.08 -8.19
C ARG A 8 18.32 8.11 -6.81
N ARG A 9 18.94 8.71 -5.79
CA ARG A 9 18.27 9.09 -4.53
C ARG A 9 17.44 10.37 -4.72
N ARG A 10 16.13 10.23 -4.93
CA ARG A 10 15.16 11.35 -5.00
C ARG A 10 14.61 11.69 -3.61
N LEU A 11 14.87 12.90 -3.12
CA LEU A 11 14.21 13.44 -1.93
C LEU A 11 12.88 14.12 -2.32
N LEU A 12 11.74 13.51 -2.01
CA LEU A 12 10.41 14.01 -2.42
C LEU A 12 9.78 14.91 -1.34
N LEU A 13 9.99 16.23 -1.45
CA LEU A 13 9.28 17.24 -0.64
C LEU A 13 7.81 17.34 -1.07
N ARG A 14 6.95 16.50 -0.47
CA ARG A 14 5.49 16.47 -0.74
C ARG A 14 4.73 17.63 -0.09
N GLY A 15 4.86 18.83 -0.64
CA GLY A 15 3.96 19.94 -0.33
C GLY A 15 2.54 19.70 -0.86
N ARG A 16 1.55 19.49 0.02
CA ARG A 16 0.12 19.59 -0.33
C ARG A 16 -0.27 21.07 -0.42
N ILE A 17 -0.14 21.67 -1.61
CA ILE A 17 -0.75 22.98 -1.87
C ILE A 17 -2.27 22.80 -1.92
N ALA A 18 -2.99 23.51 -1.06
CA ALA A 18 -4.45 23.44 -0.98
C ALA A 18 -5.12 24.15 -2.18
N VAL A 19 -6.27 23.65 -2.61
CA VAL A 19 -7.10 24.29 -3.64
C VAL A 19 -7.67 25.58 -3.06
N LEU A 20 -7.25 26.72 -3.62
CA LEU A 20 -7.66 28.06 -3.19
C LEU A 20 -8.99 28.45 -3.86
N SER A 21 -10.11 28.25 -3.16
CA SER A 21 -11.38 28.89 -3.50
C SER A 21 -11.48 30.24 -2.79
N ALA A 22 -11.63 31.32 -3.57
CA ALA A 22 -11.67 32.67 -3.03
C ALA A 22 -13.09 33.10 -2.62
N ARG A 23 -13.25 33.55 -1.38
CA ARG A 23 -14.25 34.55 -0.97
C ARG A 23 -13.61 35.55 -0.01
N ILE A 24 -14.07 36.79 -0.11
CA ILE A 24 -13.64 37.97 0.65
C ILE A 24 -14.83 38.41 1.55
N THR A 25 -14.61 39.40 2.43
CA THR A 25 -15.62 40.12 3.25
C THR A 25 -16.25 39.28 4.40
N GLU A 26 -16.48 39.78 5.62
CA GLU A 26 -16.34 41.15 6.19
C GLU A 26 -16.27 41.18 7.75
N LEU A 27 -15.94 42.34 8.34
CA LEU A 27 -16.07 42.85 9.75
C LEU A 27 -15.82 41.90 10.96
N LEU A 28 -14.93 42.18 11.94
CA LEU A 28 -14.78 43.30 12.90
C LEU A 28 -15.86 43.43 14.01
N ARG A 29 -15.52 43.05 15.25
CA ARG A 29 -15.51 43.92 16.47
C ARG A 29 -15.03 43.18 17.75
N PRO A 30 -14.22 43.81 18.62
CA PRO A 30 -13.85 43.31 19.96
C PRO A 30 -14.43 44.16 21.12
N ALA A 31 -14.52 43.63 22.34
CA ALA A 31 -14.68 44.41 23.59
C ALA A 31 -14.39 43.61 24.90
N VAL A 32 -13.70 44.25 25.86
CA VAL A 32 -13.96 44.34 27.32
C VAL A 32 -14.34 43.05 28.10
N SER A 33 -13.61 42.49 29.08
CA SER A 33 -12.68 42.95 30.16
C SER A 33 -13.31 43.51 31.47
N LEU A 34 -13.03 42.86 32.62
CA LEU A 34 -12.81 43.39 34.01
C LEU A 34 -12.81 42.22 35.05
N PHE A 35 -11.88 42.15 36.02
CA PHE A 35 -12.00 42.42 37.50
C PHE A 35 -13.01 41.50 38.27
N VAL A 36 -12.85 41.09 39.55
CA VAL A 36 -12.24 41.67 40.78
C VAL A 36 -11.63 40.58 41.72
N ARG A 37 -10.62 40.91 42.56
CA ARG A 37 -10.19 40.25 43.83
C ARG A 37 -10.42 41.26 45.00
N PRO A 38 -10.75 40.89 46.27
CA PRO A 38 -9.87 40.18 47.24
C PRO A 38 -10.68 39.13 48.06
N SER A 39 -10.50 38.74 49.34
CA SER A 39 -9.60 39.03 50.50
C SER A 39 -9.53 37.76 51.40
N VAL A 40 -8.41 37.26 51.94
CA VAL A 40 -7.45 37.72 52.99
C VAL A 40 -7.94 37.54 54.46
N TYR A 41 -7.07 36.88 55.27
CA TYR A 41 -6.97 36.73 56.76
C TYR A 41 -7.20 35.32 57.39
N PRO A 42 -6.53 34.99 58.53
CA PRO A 42 -5.97 33.65 58.78
C PRO A 42 -6.15 33.14 60.24
N VAL A 43 -5.16 32.42 60.80
CA VAL A 43 -5.06 31.84 62.17
C VAL A 43 -5.92 30.57 62.34
N ALA A 44 -5.40 29.36 62.12
CA ALA A 44 -4.35 28.61 62.85
C ALA A 44 -4.81 27.99 64.18
N ALA A 45 -4.95 26.66 64.18
CA ALA A 45 -5.06 25.82 65.36
C ALA A 45 -4.34 24.49 65.07
N THR A 46 -3.32 24.15 65.86
CA THR A 46 -2.49 22.95 65.66
C THR A 46 -3.10 21.75 66.40
N LEU A 47 -3.22 20.59 65.74
CA LEU A 47 -3.45 19.33 66.45
C LEU A 47 -2.75 18.18 65.71
N VAL A 48 -1.86 17.49 66.42
CA VAL A 48 -1.03 16.40 65.89
C VAL A 48 -1.83 15.10 65.90
N CYS A 49 -1.88 14.41 64.77
CA CYS A 49 -2.31 13.02 64.71
C CYS A 49 -1.52 12.27 63.63
N CYS A 50 -0.41 11.64 64.02
CA CYS A 50 0.42 10.84 63.12
C CYS A 50 -0.07 9.39 63.12
N LEU A 51 -0.81 8.97 62.08
CA LEU A 51 -1.07 7.56 61.79
C LEU A 51 -1.42 7.36 60.30
N ALA A 52 -0.72 6.43 59.66
CA ALA A 52 -1.04 5.81 58.37
C ALA A 52 -1.51 6.72 57.21
N VAL A 53 -0.65 7.62 56.72
CA VAL A 53 -0.80 8.15 55.36
C VAL A 53 -0.33 7.10 54.35
N VAL A 54 -1.26 6.30 53.82
CA VAL A 54 -1.05 5.69 52.50
C VAL A 54 -1.00 6.84 51.51
N ALA A 55 0.14 7.02 50.83
CA ALA A 55 0.42 8.20 50.02
C ALA A 55 -0.31 8.16 48.66
N CYS A 56 -1.64 8.32 48.70
CA CYS A 56 -2.46 8.56 47.52
C CYS A 56 -2.15 9.95 46.95
N ARG A 57 -1.01 10.07 46.25
CA ARG A 57 -0.61 11.29 45.52
C ARG A 57 -1.70 11.63 44.50
N PRO A 58 -2.08 12.91 44.32
CA PRO A 58 -3.09 13.28 43.33
C PRO A 58 -2.59 12.94 41.92
N ALA A 59 -3.41 12.27 41.11
CA ALA A 59 -3.05 11.80 39.76
C ALA A 59 -2.50 12.92 38.85
N ALA A 60 -2.94 14.17 39.06
CA ALA A 60 -2.44 15.35 38.38
C ALA A 60 -0.91 15.57 38.50
N ALA A 61 -0.26 15.02 39.53
CA ALA A 61 1.21 15.10 39.70
C ALA A 61 1.98 14.03 38.90
N GLN A 62 1.32 12.98 38.41
CA GLN A 62 1.93 12.00 37.50
C GLN A 62 1.89 12.50 36.05
N SER A 63 0.82 13.20 35.67
CA SER A 63 0.58 13.69 34.30
C SER A 63 1.54 14.76 33.77
N GLU A 64 2.48 15.26 34.58
CA GLU A 64 3.53 16.16 34.09
C GLU A 64 4.82 15.45 33.64
N ARG A 65 4.98 14.16 33.96
CA ARG A 65 6.21 13.39 33.68
C ARG A 65 6.28 12.99 32.21
N LEU A 66 7.48 13.04 31.62
CA LEU A 66 7.76 12.62 30.25
C LEU A 66 8.16 11.13 30.24
N VAL A 67 7.51 10.32 29.40
CA VAL A 67 7.94 8.95 29.11
C VAL A 67 9.17 9.02 28.22
N THR A 68 10.30 8.53 28.71
CA THR A 68 11.58 8.51 27.97
C THR A 68 11.88 7.16 27.36
N GLU A 69 11.45 6.07 28.00
CA GLU A 69 11.64 4.71 27.52
C GLU A 69 10.48 3.83 27.99
N VAL A 70 10.19 2.78 27.23
CA VAL A 70 9.21 1.74 27.55
C VAL A 70 9.92 0.40 27.35
N ARG A 71 9.78 -0.51 28.30
CA ARG A 71 10.37 -1.85 28.26
C ARG A 71 9.35 -2.91 28.65
N PHE A 72 9.60 -4.13 28.19
CA PHE A 72 8.86 -5.33 28.57
C PHE A 72 9.81 -6.28 29.32
N SER A 73 9.25 -7.05 30.25
CA SER A 73 9.98 -7.91 31.18
C SER A 73 9.19 -9.21 31.35
N GLY A 74 9.85 -10.36 31.27
CA GLY A 74 9.21 -11.68 31.36
C GLY A 74 8.50 -12.19 30.10
N ASN A 75 8.48 -11.42 29.01
CA ASN A 75 7.94 -11.84 27.71
C ASN A 75 8.90 -12.79 26.94
N GLU A 76 8.70 -14.10 27.09
CA GLU A 76 9.48 -15.12 26.34
C GLU A 76 8.86 -15.48 24.98
N THR A 77 7.53 -15.42 24.84
CA THR A 77 6.82 -15.87 23.63
C THR A 77 6.74 -14.80 22.54
N PHE A 78 6.68 -13.52 22.92
CA PHE A 78 6.47 -12.40 22.00
C PHE A 78 7.56 -11.35 22.19
N SER A 79 8.07 -10.80 21.08
CA SER A 79 9.08 -9.74 21.17
C SER A 79 8.45 -8.38 21.47
N ASP A 80 9.26 -7.52 22.09
CA ASP A 80 8.93 -6.14 22.45
C ASP A 80 8.25 -5.37 21.30
N GLN A 81 8.78 -5.52 20.08
CA GLN A 81 8.25 -4.91 18.84
C GLN A 81 6.85 -5.40 18.44
N GLN A 82 6.39 -6.54 18.97
CA GLN A 82 5.02 -7.01 18.83
C GLN A 82 4.13 -6.41 19.93
N LEU A 83 4.63 -6.34 21.16
CA LEU A 83 3.92 -5.79 22.32
C LEU A 83 3.71 -4.26 22.21
N ASP A 84 4.68 -3.54 21.65
CA ASP A 84 4.59 -2.12 21.24
C ASP A 84 3.34 -1.81 20.41
N LEU A 85 2.88 -2.76 19.58
CA LEU A 85 1.68 -2.57 18.74
C LEU A 85 0.37 -2.60 19.55
N TYR A 86 0.43 -3.03 20.81
CA TYR A 86 -0.67 -3.11 21.77
C TYR A 86 -0.53 -2.11 22.93
N VAL A 87 0.47 -1.23 22.93
CA VAL A 87 0.67 -0.17 23.92
C VAL A 87 0.52 1.21 23.27
N ARG A 88 -0.09 2.18 23.96
CA ARG A 88 -0.25 3.57 23.51
C ARG A 88 0.73 4.50 24.19
N THR A 89 1.11 4.18 25.43
CA THR A 89 2.20 4.81 26.18
C THR A 89 3.51 4.56 25.45
N THR A 90 3.98 5.53 24.65
CA THR A 90 5.23 5.43 23.90
C THR A 90 6.09 6.69 24.11
N PRO A 91 7.43 6.60 24.06
CA PRO A 91 8.31 7.75 24.21
C PRO A 91 8.31 8.64 22.96
N ASN A 92 8.79 9.89 23.10
CA ASN A 92 8.92 10.80 21.97
C ASN A 92 9.93 10.28 20.92
N ARG A 93 9.63 10.49 19.64
CA ARG A 93 10.39 9.93 18.53
C ARG A 93 11.82 10.49 18.44
N GLU A 94 12.78 9.57 18.42
CA GLU A 94 14.20 9.86 18.24
C GLU A 94 14.64 10.01 16.76
N LEU A 95 15.69 10.79 16.56
CA LEU A 95 16.37 10.96 15.28
C LEU A 95 17.40 9.84 15.07
N LEU A 96 17.18 9.01 14.06
CA LEU A 96 18.10 7.94 13.62
C LEU A 96 18.41 6.86 14.68
N GLY A 97 17.62 6.76 15.75
CA GLY A 97 17.88 5.84 16.87
C GLY A 97 19.06 6.29 17.76
N LEU A 98 19.28 7.60 17.86
CA LEU A 98 20.25 8.21 18.77
C LEU A 98 19.53 8.58 20.09
N PRO A 99 19.90 7.95 21.23
CA PRO A 99 19.23 8.19 22.51
C PRO A 99 19.12 9.66 22.90
N GLY A 100 17.91 10.10 23.24
CA GLY A 100 17.55 11.47 23.60
C GLY A 100 17.42 12.45 22.42
N ALA A 101 17.69 12.04 21.17
CA ALA A 101 17.70 12.94 20.01
C ALA A 101 16.29 13.26 19.45
N THR A 102 15.40 13.76 20.32
CA THR A 102 13.96 13.97 20.06
C THR A 102 13.67 15.23 19.22
N TRP A 103 14.17 15.26 17.98
CA TRP A 103 14.04 16.41 17.06
C TRP A 103 12.59 16.88 16.83
N TRP A 104 11.62 15.95 16.80
CA TRP A 104 10.20 16.28 16.64
C TRP A 104 9.61 16.98 17.88
N LEU A 105 10.02 16.56 19.08
CA LEU A 105 9.70 17.25 20.33
C LEU A 105 10.35 18.64 20.38
N TRP A 106 11.58 18.78 19.88
CA TRP A 106 12.23 20.09 19.76
C TRP A 106 11.46 21.04 18.84
N LEU A 107 11.03 20.60 17.65
CA LEU A 107 10.21 21.39 16.74
C LEU A 107 8.89 21.86 17.38
N TYR A 108 8.24 20.99 18.16
CA TYR A 108 7.01 21.34 18.88
C TYR A 108 7.26 22.35 20.00
N ARG A 109 8.32 22.16 20.80
CA ARG A 109 8.72 23.10 21.87
C ARG A 109 9.14 24.47 21.30
N PHE A 110 9.81 24.48 20.14
CA PHE A 110 10.17 25.71 19.42
C PHE A 110 8.93 26.44 18.88
N GLY A 111 7.97 25.71 18.32
CA GLY A 111 6.71 26.27 17.83
C GLY A 111 5.80 26.82 18.93
N SER A 112 5.68 26.11 20.06
CA SER A 112 4.84 26.53 21.20
C SER A 112 5.49 27.62 22.06
N GLY A 113 6.81 27.57 22.28
CA GLY A 113 7.55 28.54 23.08
C GLY A 113 8.14 29.70 22.27
N THR A 114 9.21 29.44 21.51
CA THR A 114 10.04 30.47 20.88
C THR A 114 9.32 31.28 19.81
N VAL A 115 8.44 30.62 19.02
CA VAL A 115 7.67 31.28 17.95
C VAL A 115 6.30 31.78 18.46
N GLY A 116 5.73 31.12 19.48
CA GLY A 116 4.42 31.43 20.05
C GLY A 116 3.23 31.08 19.14
N ASP A 117 2.00 31.22 19.66
CA ASP A 117 0.76 30.79 19.00
C ASP A 117 0.29 31.70 17.83
N ASN A 118 1.17 31.88 16.85
CA ASN A 118 0.88 32.50 15.56
C ASN A 118 0.85 31.45 14.44
N ARG A 119 0.59 31.88 13.19
CA ARG A 119 0.48 30.98 12.03
C ARG A 119 1.77 30.19 11.73
N VAL A 120 2.94 30.67 12.18
CA VAL A 120 4.24 30.01 12.00
C VAL A 120 4.49 29.02 13.14
N GLY A 121 4.24 29.41 14.40
CA GLY A 121 4.36 28.50 15.55
C GLY A 121 3.41 27.30 15.46
N ARG A 122 2.17 27.52 15.00
CA ARG A 122 1.23 26.43 14.67
C ARG A 122 1.66 25.56 13.50
N ALA A 123 2.46 26.07 12.56
CA ALA A 123 3.04 25.24 11.51
C ALA A 123 4.17 24.36 12.06
N PHE A 124 5.03 24.88 12.95
CA PHE A 124 6.06 24.09 13.64
C PHE A 124 5.45 23.02 14.55
N MET A 125 4.42 23.35 15.34
CA MET A 125 3.70 22.38 16.18
C MET A 125 2.98 21.28 15.36
N ALA A 126 2.59 21.56 14.11
CA ALA A 126 1.98 20.58 13.20
C ALA A 126 2.99 19.70 12.42
N ILE A 127 4.29 19.96 12.56
CA ILE A 127 5.39 19.19 11.96
C ILE A 127 6.19 18.44 13.04
N GLY A 128 6.27 19.01 14.25
CA GLY A 128 6.80 18.36 15.44
C GLY A 128 5.81 17.41 16.11
N GLU A 129 6.16 16.96 17.31
CA GLU A 129 5.43 15.99 18.12
C GLU A 129 5.25 16.54 19.55
N PRO A 130 4.05 16.46 20.15
CA PRO A 130 3.82 16.94 21.51
C PRO A 130 4.62 16.11 22.54
N PRO A 131 4.88 16.65 23.75
CA PRO A 131 5.52 15.87 24.82
C PRO A 131 4.74 14.60 25.15
N ALA A 132 5.42 13.45 25.08
CA ALA A 132 4.91 12.14 25.49
C ALA A 132 4.76 12.10 27.02
N ARG A 133 3.63 12.61 27.52
CA ARG A 133 3.34 12.64 28.97
C ARG A 133 2.74 11.33 29.43
N LEU A 134 3.14 10.88 30.61
CA LEU A 134 2.54 9.71 31.26
C LEU A 134 1.08 10.02 31.63
N ASP A 135 0.13 9.32 31.02
CA ASP A 135 -1.28 9.35 31.44
C ASP A 135 -1.61 8.02 32.16
N PRO A 136 -1.86 8.03 33.48
CA PRO A 136 -2.18 6.82 34.24
C PRO A 136 -3.43 6.08 33.73
N ALA A 137 -4.39 6.78 33.11
CA ALA A 137 -5.57 6.14 32.52
C ALA A 137 -5.19 5.38 31.25
N VAL A 138 -4.31 5.94 30.42
CA VAL A 138 -3.77 5.27 29.23
C VAL A 138 -2.91 4.06 29.64
N LEU A 139 -2.02 4.22 30.62
CA LEU A 139 -1.20 3.11 31.12
C LEU A 139 -2.06 1.95 31.66
N SER A 140 -3.11 2.25 32.43
CA SER A 140 -4.03 1.20 32.92
C SER A 140 -4.81 0.50 31.80
N ALA A 141 -5.10 1.21 30.71
CA ALA A 141 -5.73 0.62 29.53
C ALA A 141 -4.74 -0.20 28.69
N ASP A 142 -3.47 0.19 28.65
CA ASP A 142 -2.40 -0.56 27.96
C ASP A 142 -2.11 -1.89 28.68
N VAL A 143 -2.06 -1.91 30.01
CA VAL A 143 -1.95 -3.14 30.82
C VAL A 143 -3.08 -4.13 30.50
N GLU A 144 -4.34 -3.69 30.53
CA GLU A 144 -5.47 -4.56 30.19
C GLU A 144 -5.47 -4.95 28.70
N GLN A 145 -4.98 -4.08 27.80
CA GLN A 145 -4.87 -4.40 26.37
C GLN A 145 -3.78 -5.46 26.10
N LEU A 146 -2.68 -5.48 26.87
CA LEU A 146 -1.67 -6.54 26.88
C LEU A 146 -2.22 -7.84 27.48
N ARG A 147 -2.87 -7.79 28.64
CA ARG A 147 -3.49 -8.97 29.28
C ARG A 147 -4.50 -9.65 28.35
N LEU A 148 -5.37 -8.86 27.69
CA LEU A 148 -6.32 -9.34 26.68
C LEU A 148 -5.67 -9.80 25.37
N PHE A 149 -4.45 -9.34 25.05
CA PHE A 149 -3.68 -9.88 23.93
C PHE A 149 -3.18 -11.29 24.25
N TYR A 150 -2.53 -11.47 25.40
CA TYR A 150 -2.06 -12.77 25.89
C TYR A 150 -3.20 -13.80 26.03
N GLU A 151 -4.30 -13.42 26.68
CA GLU A 151 -5.50 -14.27 26.84
C GLU A 151 -6.01 -14.78 25.48
N ARG A 152 -5.99 -13.91 24.46
CA ARG A 152 -6.44 -14.22 23.09
C ARG A 152 -5.42 -15.01 22.27
N GLU A 153 -4.15 -15.01 22.65
CA GLU A 153 -3.09 -15.85 22.04
C GLU A 153 -2.84 -17.16 22.82
N GLY A 154 -3.73 -17.52 23.74
CA GLY A 154 -3.76 -18.81 24.43
C GLY A 154 -3.21 -18.81 25.85
N PHE A 155 -2.78 -17.66 26.37
CA PHE A 155 -2.21 -17.52 27.71
C PHE A 155 -3.27 -17.02 28.68
N ARG A 156 -4.09 -17.95 29.21
CA ARG A 156 -5.25 -17.61 30.06
C ARG A 156 -4.88 -17.06 31.43
N GLU A 157 -3.74 -17.50 31.97
CA GLU A 157 -3.26 -17.14 33.30
C GLU A 157 -2.25 -15.99 33.27
N ALA A 158 -2.14 -15.31 32.12
CA ALA A 158 -1.24 -14.18 31.96
C ALA A 158 -1.61 -13.02 32.89
N ASP A 159 -0.66 -12.63 33.73
CA ASP A 159 -0.74 -11.41 34.54
C ASP A 159 0.23 -10.35 34.00
N VAL A 160 -0.19 -9.09 34.05
CA VAL A 160 0.55 -7.95 33.51
C VAL A 160 0.49 -6.81 34.51
N ALA A 161 1.66 -6.38 34.98
CA ALA A 161 1.83 -5.19 35.78
C ALA A 161 2.54 -4.09 34.97
N ALA A 162 2.50 -2.86 35.49
CA ALA A 162 3.33 -1.78 34.98
C ALA A 162 3.99 -1.02 36.14
N GLU A 163 5.32 -1.07 36.23
CA GLU A 163 6.10 -0.20 37.10
C GLU A 163 6.49 1.09 36.38
N VAL A 164 6.48 2.21 37.11
CA VAL A 164 6.90 3.53 36.61
C VAL A 164 8.15 3.93 37.36
N VAL A 165 9.31 3.67 36.73
CA VAL A 165 10.63 3.92 37.30
C VAL A 165 10.98 5.41 37.09
N GLU A 166 11.33 6.10 38.18
CA GLU A 166 11.80 7.49 38.09
C GLU A 166 13.25 7.53 37.59
N THR A 167 13.46 8.14 36.42
CA THR A 167 14.79 8.36 35.85
C THR A 167 15.57 9.38 36.71
N GLY A 168 16.88 9.52 36.51
CA GLY A 168 17.73 10.47 37.27
C GLY A 168 17.31 11.96 37.19
N ASP A 169 16.36 12.30 36.33
CA ASP A 169 15.57 13.54 36.37
C ASP A 169 14.13 13.18 36.75
N SER A 170 13.64 13.71 37.89
CA SER A 170 12.28 13.48 38.42
C SER A 170 11.11 13.91 37.49
N SER A 171 11.40 14.61 36.40
CA SER A 171 10.43 14.94 35.34
C SER A 171 10.37 13.91 34.20
N GLN A 172 11.22 12.88 34.25
CA GLN A 172 11.36 11.81 33.25
C GLN A 172 11.09 10.44 33.90
N VAL A 173 10.46 9.53 33.17
CA VAL A 173 10.15 8.16 33.63
C VAL A 173 10.38 7.12 32.55
N GLU A 174 10.88 5.97 32.99
CA GLU A 174 10.83 4.70 32.26
C GLU A 174 9.57 3.94 32.70
N VAL A 175 8.87 3.32 31.75
CA VAL A 175 7.72 2.45 32.02
C VAL A 175 8.11 1.01 31.72
N VAL A 176 8.05 0.14 32.74
CA VAL A 176 8.37 -1.29 32.60
C VAL A 176 7.07 -2.08 32.73
N PHE A 177 6.73 -2.84 31.71
CA PHE A 177 5.64 -3.81 31.75
C PHE A 177 6.20 -5.17 32.17
N ASP A 178 5.96 -5.57 33.42
CA ASP A 178 6.29 -6.91 33.91
C ASP A 178 5.15 -7.87 33.56
N ILE A 179 5.49 -8.90 32.82
CA ILE A 179 4.57 -9.88 32.24
C ILE A 179 4.92 -11.26 32.77
N ALA A 180 3.96 -11.90 33.43
CA ALA A 180 4.02 -13.33 33.71
C ALA A 180 3.13 -14.03 32.67
N GLU A 181 3.71 -14.63 31.62
CA GLU A 181 2.92 -15.18 30.50
C GLU A 181 1.97 -16.32 30.94
N GLY A 182 2.34 -17.11 31.95
CA GLY A 182 1.58 -18.28 32.39
C GLY A 182 1.64 -19.46 31.40
N ASP A 183 0.95 -20.55 31.72
CA ASP A 183 0.99 -21.74 30.87
C ASP A 183 0.17 -21.57 29.56
N PRO A 184 0.74 -21.93 28.38
CA PRO A 184 0.05 -21.82 27.10
C PRO A 184 -1.01 -22.92 26.93
N THR A 185 -2.21 -22.54 26.48
CA THR A 185 -3.27 -23.49 26.11
C THR A 185 -3.15 -24.01 24.68
N PHE A 186 -3.50 -25.28 24.45
CA PHE A 186 -3.39 -25.96 23.15
C PHE A 186 -4.75 -26.41 22.60
N ILE A 187 -4.87 -26.42 21.28
CA ILE A 187 -5.98 -27.06 20.58
C ILE A 187 -5.71 -28.57 20.59
N ARG A 188 -6.63 -29.33 21.18
CA ARG A 188 -6.58 -30.80 21.28
C ARG A 188 -7.27 -31.44 20.08
N GLN A 189 -8.58 -31.20 19.94
CA GLN A 189 -9.38 -31.61 18.79
C GLN A 189 -9.87 -30.38 18.01
N PHE A 190 -9.85 -30.46 16.69
CA PHE A 190 -10.47 -29.48 15.80
C PHE A 190 -11.56 -30.13 14.95
N ALA A 191 -12.64 -29.41 14.67
CA ALA A 191 -13.76 -29.90 13.87
C ALA A 191 -14.43 -28.82 13.01
N TYR A 192 -15.02 -29.23 11.90
CA TYR A 192 -15.96 -28.45 11.10
C TYR A 192 -17.37 -29.02 11.22
N ASN A 193 -18.35 -28.15 11.44
CA ASN A 193 -19.77 -28.51 11.47
C ASN A 193 -20.55 -27.80 10.34
N GLY A 194 -21.61 -28.45 9.83
CA GLY A 194 -22.47 -27.92 8.77
C GLY A 194 -21.92 -28.01 7.34
N LEU A 195 -20.81 -28.72 7.12
CA LEU A 195 -20.13 -28.83 5.81
C LEU A 195 -20.57 -30.04 4.95
N ASP A 196 -21.70 -30.68 5.24
CA ASP A 196 -22.13 -31.91 4.56
C ASP A 196 -22.53 -31.73 3.09
N SER A 197 -22.82 -30.49 2.68
CA SER A 197 -23.06 -30.12 1.28
C SER A 197 -21.81 -30.12 0.39
N LEU A 198 -20.61 -30.36 0.96
CA LEU A 198 -19.35 -30.52 0.25
C LEU A 198 -19.12 -31.97 -0.18
N SER A 199 -18.60 -32.16 -1.40
CA SER A 199 -18.12 -33.47 -1.87
C SER A 199 -16.85 -33.90 -1.12
N SER A 200 -16.53 -35.20 -1.10
CA SER A 200 -15.35 -35.71 -0.39
C SER A 200 -14.03 -35.06 -0.84
N ALA A 201 -13.90 -34.75 -2.14
CA ALA A 201 -12.77 -34.02 -2.68
C ALA A 201 -12.70 -32.55 -2.20
N GLU A 202 -13.84 -31.89 -1.98
CA GLU A 202 -13.89 -30.56 -1.37
C GLU A 202 -13.60 -30.63 0.14
N LYS A 203 -14.08 -31.66 0.85
CA LYS A 203 -13.74 -31.86 2.27
C LYS A 203 -12.22 -32.07 2.44
N GLY A 204 -11.61 -32.95 1.63
CA GLY A 204 -10.16 -33.18 1.62
C GLY A 204 -9.34 -31.95 1.22
N ALA A 205 -9.77 -31.17 0.23
CA ALA A 205 -9.12 -29.92 -0.12
C ALA A 205 -9.19 -28.87 1.01
N LEU A 206 -10.34 -28.76 1.70
CA LEU A 206 -10.49 -27.84 2.82
C LEU A 206 -9.55 -28.17 3.98
N PHE A 207 -9.37 -29.47 4.26
CA PHE A 207 -8.47 -30.03 5.26
C PHE A 207 -7.00 -29.78 4.90
N ASN A 208 -6.57 -30.14 3.69
CA ASN A 208 -5.18 -29.96 3.23
C ASN A 208 -4.74 -28.48 3.19
N GLU A 209 -5.70 -27.55 3.02
CA GLU A 209 -5.47 -26.11 3.04
C GLU A 209 -5.56 -25.49 4.47
N SER A 210 -5.75 -26.28 5.54
CA SER A 210 -6.03 -25.77 6.91
C SER A 210 -4.83 -25.14 7.61
N LEU A 211 -5.09 -24.07 8.38
CA LEU A 211 -4.13 -23.44 9.29
C LEU A 211 -3.94 -24.19 10.62
N ILE A 212 -4.75 -25.22 10.89
CA ILE A 212 -4.64 -26.07 12.09
C ILE A 212 -4.01 -27.41 11.67
N PRO A 213 -2.71 -27.64 11.91
CA PRO A 213 -2.03 -28.85 11.45
C PRO A 213 -2.67 -30.09 12.07
N ALA A 214 -2.82 -31.14 11.26
CA ALA A 214 -3.35 -32.42 11.68
C ALA A 214 -2.23 -33.41 11.98
N VAL A 215 -2.44 -34.23 13.00
CA VAL A 215 -1.58 -35.38 13.29
C VAL A 215 -1.69 -36.40 12.13
N PRO A 216 -0.60 -37.11 11.79
CA PRO A 216 -0.65 -38.25 10.86
C PRO A 216 -1.78 -39.25 11.18
N ASP A 217 -2.19 -40.01 10.17
CA ASP A 217 -3.26 -41.02 10.24
C ASP A 217 -4.65 -40.46 10.64
N THR A 218 -4.97 -39.26 10.17
CA THR A 218 -6.32 -38.66 10.26
C THR A 218 -7.25 -39.18 9.15
N ASP A 219 -8.24 -40.01 9.51
CA ASP A 219 -9.26 -40.54 8.57
C ASP A 219 -10.35 -39.53 8.16
N ASN A 220 -10.67 -38.55 9.01
CA ASN A 220 -11.83 -37.66 8.82
C ASN A 220 -11.42 -36.21 8.51
N PRO A 221 -11.60 -35.73 7.26
CA PRO A 221 -11.25 -34.36 6.88
C PRO A 221 -12.14 -33.26 7.51
N LEU A 222 -13.16 -33.63 8.30
CA LEU A 222 -13.98 -32.68 9.06
C LEU A 222 -13.77 -32.73 10.58
N SER A 223 -12.99 -33.67 11.13
CA SER A 223 -12.58 -33.60 12.53
C SER A 223 -11.33 -34.42 12.81
N TRP A 224 -10.34 -33.81 13.47
CA TRP A 224 -9.01 -34.36 13.66
C TRP A 224 -8.38 -33.93 14.98
N ARG A 225 -7.35 -34.67 15.43
CA ARG A 225 -6.47 -34.24 16.52
C ARG A 225 -5.46 -33.26 15.96
N ALA A 226 -5.37 -32.07 16.56
CA ALA A 226 -4.41 -31.06 16.13
C ALA A 226 -2.99 -31.43 16.59
N ASP A 227 -1.99 -31.08 15.78
CA ASP A 227 -0.59 -31.37 16.08
C ASP A 227 0.07 -30.20 16.83
N ASN A 228 0.24 -30.37 18.14
CA ASN A 228 0.88 -29.46 19.09
C ASN A 228 0.56 -27.95 18.90
N ARG A 229 -0.68 -27.63 18.52
CA ARG A 229 -1.03 -26.28 18.08
C ARG A 229 -1.56 -25.44 19.25
N ARG A 230 -0.78 -24.45 19.71
CA ARG A 230 -1.25 -23.45 20.69
C ARG A 230 -2.54 -22.79 20.19
N TYR A 231 -3.48 -22.59 21.11
CA TYR A 231 -4.69 -21.82 20.86
C TYR A 231 -4.34 -20.38 20.47
N SER A 232 -5.12 -19.79 19.57
CA SER A 232 -5.04 -18.38 19.21
C SER A 232 -6.36 -17.96 18.59
N ALA A 233 -7.07 -17.02 19.22
CA ALA A 233 -8.33 -16.50 18.69
C ALA A 233 -8.14 -15.79 17.34
N PRO A 234 -7.06 -15.02 17.10
CA PRO A 234 -6.72 -14.52 15.76
C PRO A 234 -6.55 -15.64 14.72
N LEU A 235 -5.86 -16.74 15.03
CA LEU A 235 -5.72 -17.90 14.13
C LEU A 235 -7.08 -18.49 13.73
N LEU A 236 -7.99 -18.67 14.68
CA LEU A 236 -9.35 -19.18 14.41
C LEU A 236 -10.17 -18.22 13.53
N VAL A 237 -9.97 -16.91 13.70
CA VAL A 237 -10.59 -15.90 12.83
C VAL A 237 -9.98 -15.91 11.42
N GLU A 238 -8.69 -16.23 11.27
CA GLU A 238 -8.05 -16.39 9.96
C GLU A 238 -8.50 -17.67 9.26
N GLU A 239 -8.62 -18.78 9.98
CA GLU A 239 -9.18 -20.02 9.44
C GLU A 239 -10.64 -19.83 9.01
N GLY A 240 -11.44 -19.08 9.79
CA GLY A 240 -12.79 -18.68 9.38
C GLY A 240 -12.82 -17.83 8.10
N ARG A 241 -11.85 -16.92 7.88
CA ARG A 241 -11.71 -16.16 6.63
C ARG A 241 -11.29 -17.05 5.46
N ARG A 242 -10.45 -18.06 5.70
CA ARG A 242 -10.04 -19.05 4.70
C ARG A 242 -11.24 -19.90 4.26
N VAL A 243 -11.98 -20.46 5.21
CA VAL A 243 -13.21 -21.24 4.98
C VAL A 243 -14.27 -20.40 4.23
N LEU A 244 -14.47 -19.13 4.61
CA LEU A 244 -15.34 -18.19 3.89
C LEU A 244 -14.96 -18.07 2.40
N THR A 245 -13.66 -17.88 2.14
CA THR A 245 -13.11 -17.71 0.78
C THR A 245 -13.22 -19.01 -0.01
N PHE A 246 -12.87 -20.15 0.61
CA PHE A 246 -12.98 -21.49 0.05
C PHE A 246 -14.40 -21.82 -0.43
N LEU A 247 -15.41 -21.48 0.39
CA LEU A 247 -16.82 -21.71 0.10
C LEU A 247 -17.36 -20.77 -0.98
N ARG A 248 -17.07 -19.47 -0.90
CA ARG A 248 -17.51 -18.50 -1.93
C ARG A 248 -16.90 -18.83 -3.30
N ASN A 249 -15.65 -19.29 -3.36
CA ASN A 249 -15.01 -19.78 -4.58
C ASN A 249 -15.57 -21.12 -5.11
N ARG A 250 -16.41 -21.82 -4.34
CA ARG A 250 -17.13 -23.06 -4.74
C ARG A 250 -18.64 -22.84 -4.93
N GLY A 251 -19.04 -21.57 -5.05
CA GLY A 251 -20.39 -21.14 -5.40
C GLY A 251 -21.31 -20.81 -4.25
N PHE A 252 -20.87 -20.94 -2.98
CA PHE A 252 -21.68 -20.61 -1.81
C PHE A 252 -21.69 -19.09 -1.55
N ALA A 253 -22.28 -18.33 -2.49
CA ALA A 253 -22.27 -16.87 -2.48
C ALA A 253 -22.87 -16.26 -1.20
N ALA A 254 -23.91 -16.89 -0.63
CA ALA A 254 -24.66 -16.38 0.51
C ALA A 254 -23.87 -16.35 1.84
N VAL A 255 -22.75 -17.08 1.95
CA VAL A 255 -21.96 -17.18 3.20
C VAL A 255 -21.39 -15.81 3.58
N SER A 256 -21.69 -15.33 4.78
CA SER A 256 -21.16 -14.12 5.42
C SER A 256 -20.07 -14.46 6.46
N ARG A 257 -19.53 -13.47 7.19
CA ARG A 257 -18.62 -13.74 8.33
C ARG A 257 -19.39 -14.43 9.46
N ASP A 258 -20.51 -13.85 9.85
CA ASP A 258 -21.57 -14.37 10.73
C ASP A 258 -22.26 -15.67 10.23
N SER A 259 -21.80 -16.26 9.13
CA SER A 259 -22.12 -17.65 8.76
C SER A 259 -21.11 -18.66 9.32
N ILE A 260 -20.03 -18.21 9.95
CA ILE A 260 -18.90 -19.00 10.44
C ILE A 260 -18.54 -18.51 11.85
N HIS A 261 -18.65 -19.40 12.85
CA HIS A 261 -18.27 -19.08 14.24
C HIS A 261 -17.40 -20.20 14.82
N ALA A 262 -16.39 -19.84 15.61
CA ALA A 262 -15.62 -20.80 16.40
C ALA A 262 -16.28 -20.96 17.77
N VAL A 263 -16.64 -22.19 18.12
CA VAL A 263 -17.06 -22.60 19.46
C VAL A 263 -15.89 -23.30 20.12
N VAL A 264 -15.52 -22.87 21.32
CA VAL A 264 -14.34 -23.31 22.05
C VAL A 264 -14.79 -23.93 23.35
N TYR A 265 -14.41 -25.20 23.57
CA TYR A 265 -14.80 -25.98 24.75
C TYR A 265 -13.56 -26.20 25.63
N PRO A 266 -13.50 -25.64 26.86
CA PRO A 266 -12.45 -25.99 27.82
C PRO A 266 -12.58 -27.46 28.20
N VAL A 267 -11.47 -28.20 28.07
CA VAL A 267 -11.36 -29.61 28.45
C VAL A 267 -10.56 -29.74 29.74
N SER A 268 -9.48 -28.97 29.82
CA SER A 268 -8.55 -28.89 30.95
C SER A 268 -7.97 -27.47 31.02
N ASP A 269 -7.08 -27.23 31.97
CA ASP A 269 -6.45 -25.92 32.14
C ASP A 269 -5.44 -25.62 31.01
N ASP A 270 -4.85 -26.66 30.41
CA ASP A 270 -3.94 -26.61 29.27
C ASP A 270 -4.59 -26.86 27.89
N SER A 271 -5.85 -27.31 27.79
CA SER A 271 -6.40 -27.76 26.49
C SER A 271 -7.86 -27.41 26.17
N PHE A 272 -8.09 -27.16 24.87
CA PHE A 272 -9.37 -26.83 24.26
C PHE A 272 -9.73 -27.79 23.11
N ASP A 273 -11.01 -28.16 23.01
CA ASP A 273 -11.58 -28.65 21.75
C ASP A 273 -12.25 -27.48 21.02
N VAL A 274 -12.07 -27.39 19.69
CA VAL A 274 -12.57 -26.27 18.87
C VAL A 274 -13.42 -26.78 17.71
N THR A 275 -14.66 -26.31 17.64
CA THR A 275 -15.56 -26.59 16.50
C THR A 275 -15.86 -25.31 15.75
N LEU A 276 -15.61 -25.29 14.45
CA LEU A 276 -16.02 -24.20 13.56
C LEU A 276 -17.39 -24.54 12.96
N ASP A 277 -18.43 -23.87 13.46
CA ASP A 277 -19.81 -23.98 12.99
C ASP A 277 -20.00 -23.17 11.70
N VAL A 278 -20.36 -23.83 10.60
CA VAL A 278 -20.45 -23.21 9.27
C VAL A 278 -21.82 -23.39 8.61
N ARG A 279 -22.47 -22.28 8.27
CA ARG A 279 -23.76 -22.22 7.56
C ARG A 279 -23.54 -21.97 6.06
N THR A 280 -23.33 -23.02 5.28
CA THR A 280 -22.95 -22.92 3.84
C THR A 280 -24.05 -22.33 2.94
N GLY A 281 -25.33 -22.63 3.22
CA GLY A 281 -26.44 -22.26 2.36
C GLY A 281 -26.42 -22.95 0.99
N ARG A 282 -26.97 -22.29 -0.04
CA ARG A 282 -27.10 -22.85 -1.40
C ARG A 282 -25.91 -22.46 -2.30
N ARG A 283 -25.62 -23.26 -3.33
CA ARG A 283 -24.71 -22.90 -4.41
C ARG A 283 -25.41 -22.08 -5.49
N TYR A 284 -24.76 -21.02 -5.95
CA TYR A 284 -25.25 -20.05 -6.93
C TYR A 284 -24.48 -20.09 -8.26
N ARG A 285 -25.04 -19.39 -9.25
CA ARG A 285 -24.41 -18.92 -10.49
C ARG A 285 -24.44 -17.40 -10.53
N PHE A 286 -23.60 -16.78 -11.35
CA PHE A 286 -23.73 -15.35 -11.64
C PHE A 286 -25.06 -15.06 -12.35
N GLY A 287 -25.75 -14.02 -11.90
CA GLY A 287 -26.96 -13.48 -12.52
C GLY A 287 -26.65 -12.35 -13.49
N ASP A 288 -27.62 -11.46 -13.67
CA ASP A 288 -27.45 -10.26 -14.48
C ASP A 288 -26.57 -9.22 -13.75
N VAL A 289 -25.95 -8.32 -14.52
CA VAL A 289 -25.02 -7.29 -14.00
C VAL A 289 -25.51 -5.90 -14.41
N HIS A 290 -25.53 -4.98 -13.44
CA HIS A 290 -25.87 -3.58 -13.65
C HIS A 290 -24.77 -2.67 -13.11
N PHE A 291 -24.24 -1.78 -13.94
CA PHE A 291 -23.29 -0.74 -13.55
C PHE A 291 -24.03 0.59 -13.34
N ASP A 292 -23.88 1.20 -12.16
CA ASP A 292 -24.38 2.54 -11.86
C ASP A 292 -23.17 3.49 -11.83
N VAL A 293 -22.95 4.23 -12.93
CA VAL A 293 -21.76 5.07 -13.13
C VAL A 293 -22.09 6.55 -12.98
N ARG A 294 -21.31 7.27 -12.17
CA ARG A 294 -21.43 8.72 -11.97
C ARG A 294 -20.13 9.44 -12.31
N GLY A 295 -20.19 10.41 -13.21
CA GLY A 295 -19.04 11.22 -13.58
C GLY A 295 -18.88 12.51 -12.78
N PRO A 296 -17.74 13.22 -12.99
CA PRO A 296 -17.40 14.45 -12.28
C PRO A 296 -18.07 15.71 -12.84
N LEU A 297 -18.82 15.62 -13.94
CA LEU A 297 -19.49 16.78 -14.53
C LEU A 297 -20.62 17.27 -13.59
N THR A 298 -20.83 18.58 -13.53
CA THR A 298 -21.95 19.17 -12.77
C THR A 298 -23.29 18.92 -13.44
N THR A 299 -23.29 18.84 -14.76
CA THR A 299 -24.46 18.64 -15.63
C THR A 299 -24.02 17.83 -16.84
N GLY A 300 -24.64 16.67 -17.06
CA GLY A 300 -24.45 15.87 -18.27
C GLY A 300 -25.67 14.97 -18.51
N GLU A 301 -25.70 14.33 -19.67
CA GLU A 301 -26.81 13.44 -20.02
C GLU A 301 -26.75 12.11 -19.25
N THR A 302 -27.89 11.42 -19.20
CA THR A 302 -27.98 10.03 -18.73
C THR A 302 -27.97 9.10 -19.94
N ARG A 303 -26.92 8.30 -20.08
CA ARG A 303 -26.74 7.31 -21.16
C ARG A 303 -26.95 5.91 -20.60
N THR A 304 -27.80 5.12 -21.24
CA THR A 304 -28.11 3.74 -20.80
C THR A 304 -27.68 2.73 -21.85
N PHE A 305 -26.94 1.72 -21.42
CA PHE A 305 -26.39 0.66 -22.28
C PHE A 305 -26.88 -0.71 -21.82
N SER A 306 -27.06 -1.64 -22.75
CA SER A 306 -27.31 -3.05 -22.40
C SER A 306 -26.89 -4.01 -23.51
N GLU A 307 -26.32 -5.13 -23.11
CA GLU A 307 -25.86 -6.23 -23.96
C GLU A 307 -26.30 -7.55 -23.32
N THR A 308 -26.57 -8.57 -24.15
CA THR A 308 -26.83 -9.94 -23.68
C THR A 308 -25.55 -10.74 -23.84
N MET A 309 -25.04 -11.31 -22.74
CA MET A 309 -23.86 -12.17 -22.75
C MET A 309 -24.27 -13.63 -22.60
N GLU A 310 -23.76 -14.49 -23.48
CA GLU A 310 -23.88 -15.94 -23.36
C GLU A 310 -23.02 -16.48 -22.20
N ALA A 311 -23.49 -17.50 -21.49
CA ALA A 311 -22.71 -18.16 -20.46
C ALA A 311 -21.49 -18.89 -21.07
N SER A 312 -20.51 -19.25 -20.25
CA SER A 312 -19.33 -20.02 -20.69
C SER A 312 -19.63 -21.53 -20.89
N VAL A 313 -20.91 -21.93 -20.87
CA VAL A 313 -21.39 -23.31 -21.08
C VAL A 313 -22.74 -23.27 -21.81
N ASP A 314 -22.77 -23.75 -23.06
CA ASP A 314 -23.89 -23.64 -24.01
C ASP A 314 -25.24 -24.17 -23.48
N SER A 315 -25.21 -25.16 -22.58
CA SER A 315 -26.42 -25.72 -21.94
C SER A 315 -27.02 -24.83 -20.83
N VAL A 316 -26.42 -23.67 -20.56
CA VAL A 316 -26.85 -22.69 -19.56
C VAL A 316 -27.17 -21.37 -20.27
N ALA A 317 -28.42 -20.92 -20.16
CA ALA A 317 -28.81 -19.61 -20.69
C ALA A 317 -27.94 -18.50 -20.08
N GLY A 318 -27.50 -17.56 -20.91
CA GLY A 318 -26.74 -16.38 -20.50
C GLY A 318 -27.54 -15.39 -19.64
N GLY A 319 -27.21 -14.11 -19.75
CA GLY A 319 -27.88 -13.04 -19.02
C GLY A 319 -27.52 -11.65 -19.55
N ARG A 320 -28.07 -10.64 -18.90
CA ARG A 320 -27.92 -9.24 -19.31
C ARG A 320 -26.78 -8.57 -18.54
N VAL A 321 -25.95 -7.83 -19.26
CA VAL A 321 -25.12 -6.78 -18.68
C VAL A 321 -25.68 -5.43 -19.11
N SER A 322 -25.67 -4.45 -18.21
CA SER A 322 -26.26 -3.14 -18.44
C SER A 322 -25.53 -2.06 -17.66
N ALA A 323 -25.58 -0.82 -18.13
CA ALA A 323 -25.02 0.33 -17.42
C ALA A 323 -25.94 1.55 -17.52
N THR A 324 -26.09 2.25 -16.41
CA THR A 324 -26.64 3.61 -16.35
C THR A 324 -25.47 4.56 -16.09
N VAL A 325 -25.22 5.50 -17.01
CA VAL A 325 -24.07 6.41 -16.97
C VAL A 325 -24.57 7.85 -16.89
N VAL A 326 -24.28 8.54 -15.79
CA VAL A 326 -24.78 9.90 -15.50
C VAL A 326 -23.60 10.85 -15.33
N ASN A 327 -23.68 12.06 -15.90
CA ASN A 327 -22.65 13.10 -15.80
C ASN A 327 -21.25 12.66 -16.31
N GLU A 328 -21.22 11.71 -17.25
CA GLU A 328 -20.02 11.17 -17.88
C GLU A 328 -20.32 10.95 -19.37
N ASP A 329 -19.61 11.68 -20.23
CA ASP A 329 -19.82 11.79 -21.67
C ASP A 329 -18.86 10.91 -22.49
N VAL A 330 -17.64 10.67 -21.99
CA VAL A 330 -16.58 9.99 -22.75
C VAL A 330 -16.56 8.48 -22.52
N LEU A 331 -16.93 7.98 -21.34
CA LEU A 331 -16.89 6.54 -21.03
C LEU A 331 -17.74 5.68 -21.98
N ASP A 332 -17.14 4.61 -22.50
CA ASP A 332 -17.82 3.60 -23.31
C ASP A 332 -18.12 2.32 -22.52
N PHE A 333 -19.25 1.70 -22.85
CA PHE A 333 -19.70 0.44 -22.26
C PHE A 333 -18.72 -0.75 -22.40
N PRO A 334 -17.93 -0.92 -23.49
CA PRO A 334 -16.98 -2.02 -23.61
C PRO A 334 -15.83 -2.03 -22.60
N LEU A 335 -15.49 -0.91 -21.92
CA LEU A 335 -14.57 -0.96 -20.78
C LEU A 335 -15.20 -1.76 -19.62
N LEU A 336 -16.49 -1.51 -19.37
CA LEU A 336 -17.23 -2.17 -18.30
C LEU A 336 -17.38 -3.67 -18.58
N THR A 337 -17.76 -4.07 -19.79
CA THR A 337 -17.91 -5.50 -20.13
C THR A 337 -16.56 -6.25 -20.21
N ARG A 338 -15.49 -5.64 -20.74
CA ARG A 338 -14.13 -6.23 -20.74
C ARG A 338 -13.52 -6.37 -19.33
N SER A 339 -13.96 -5.55 -18.37
CA SER A 339 -13.47 -5.64 -17.00
C SER A 339 -13.95 -6.91 -16.27
N LEU A 340 -15.10 -7.45 -16.67
CA LEU A 340 -15.68 -8.65 -16.05
C LEU A 340 -14.83 -9.89 -16.34
N GLN A 341 -14.62 -10.71 -15.32
CA GLN A 341 -13.89 -11.98 -15.39
C GLN A 341 -14.80 -13.21 -15.23
N PHE A 342 -16.10 -12.99 -15.29
CA PHE A 342 -17.16 -14.00 -15.26
C PHE A 342 -18.26 -13.62 -16.25
N ARG A 343 -19.08 -14.57 -16.69
CA ARG A 343 -20.29 -14.29 -17.48
C ARG A 343 -21.56 -14.60 -16.71
N PRO A 344 -22.66 -13.86 -16.93
CA PRO A 344 -23.98 -14.25 -16.45
C PRO A 344 -24.32 -15.71 -16.84
N GLY A 345 -24.69 -16.52 -15.84
CA GLY A 345 -24.90 -17.96 -15.97
C GLY A 345 -23.74 -18.84 -15.48
N ASP A 346 -22.51 -18.33 -15.36
CA ASP A 346 -21.36 -19.13 -14.89
C ASP A 346 -21.45 -19.49 -13.39
N PRO A 347 -20.80 -20.57 -12.91
CA PRO A 347 -20.74 -20.87 -11.47
C PRO A 347 -20.16 -19.70 -10.68
N TYR A 348 -20.82 -19.31 -9.58
CA TYR A 348 -20.34 -18.20 -8.75
C TYR A 348 -18.95 -18.51 -8.17
N ARG A 349 -18.03 -17.54 -8.21
CA ARG A 349 -16.73 -17.57 -7.52
C ARG A 349 -16.36 -16.18 -7.03
N GLU A 350 -15.81 -16.04 -5.83
CA GLU A 350 -15.40 -14.72 -5.32
C GLU A 350 -14.16 -14.19 -6.05
N ASP A 351 -13.23 -15.06 -6.40
CA ASP A 351 -11.99 -14.72 -7.09
C ASP A 351 -12.22 -14.02 -8.45
N LEU A 352 -13.21 -14.44 -9.25
CA LEU A 352 -13.60 -13.77 -10.48
C LEU A 352 -14.28 -12.41 -10.23
N LEU A 353 -15.09 -12.30 -9.17
CA LEU A 353 -15.73 -11.04 -8.77
C LEU A 353 -14.68 -10.01 -8.32
N LEU A 354 -13.73 -10.43 -7.49
CA LEU A 354 -12.59 -9.62 -7.04
C LEU A 354 -11.61 -9.30 -8.17
N SER A 355 -11.40 -10.21 -9.12
CA SER A 355 -10.60 -9.93 -10.33
C SER A 355 -11.26 -8.88 -11.22
N SER A 356 -12.60 -8.91 -11.32
CA SER A 356 -13.37 -7.90 -12.06
C SER A 356 -13.24 -6.52 -11.40
N LYS A 357 -13.38 -6.44 -10.07
CA LYS A 357 -13.09 -5.21 -9.32
C LYS A 357 -11.66 -4.72 -9.53
N ARG A 358 -10.66 -5.61 -9.41
CA ARG A 358 -9.25 -5.25 -9.63
C ARG A 358 -9.00 -4.69 -11.03
N ARG A 359 -9.61 -5.23 -12.09
CA ARG A 359 -9.51 -4.67 -13.46
C ARG A 359 -10.17 -3.30 -13.59
N LEU A 360 -11.33 -3.09 -12.96
CA LEU A 360 -11.96 -1.76 -12.88
C LEU A 360 -11.05 -0.75 -12.17
N ASP A 361 -10.50 -1.09 -11.00
CA ASP A 361 -9.61 -0.21 -10.24
C ASP A 361 -8.29 0.05 -10.99
N ALA A 362 -7.71 -0.99 -11.62
CA ALA A 362 -6.46 -0.91 -12.41
C ALA A 362 -6.58 -0.07 -13.69
N SER A 363 -7.79 0.08 -14.25
CA SER A 363 -8.03 0.99 -15.39
C SER A 363 -7.62 2.44 -15.10
N GLY A 364 -7.56 2.83 -13.82
CA GLY A 364 -7.26 4.20 -13.42
C GLY A 364 -8.38 5.21 -13.69
N VAL A 365 -9.45 4.83 -14.39
CA VAL A 365 -10.60 5.69 -14.70
C VAL A 365 -11.43 5.99 -13.45
N PHE A 366 -11.68 4.99 -12.61
CA PHE A 366 -12.61 5.09 -11.49
C PHE A 366 -11.91 5.55 -10.20
N SER A 367 -12.47 6.57 -9.55
CA SER A 367 -12.08 7.08 -8.23
C SER A 367 -12.56 6.18 -7.09
N PHE A 368 -13.72 5.55 -7.29
CA PHE A 368 -14.38 4.64 -6.38
C PHE A 368 -15.06 3.51 -7.17
N SER A 369 -15.03 2.30 -6.60
CA SER A 369 -15.79 1.15 -7.08
C SER A 369 -16.36 0.36 -5.90
N ASP A 370 -17.62 -0.07 -6.00
CA ASP A 370 -18.23 -1.00 -5.06
C ASP A 370 -19.01 -2.08 -5.83
N LEU A 371 -18.89 -3.34 -5.38
CA LEU A 371 -19.51 -4.50 -6.03
C LEU A 371 -20.48 -5.15 -5.04
N ARG A 372 -21.76 -4.91 -5.28
CA ARG A 372 -22.87 -5.31 -4.42
C ARG A 372 -23.68 -6.43 -5.05
N ARG A 373 -24.22 -7.30 -4.21
CA ARG A 373 -25.20 -8.31 -4.61
C ARG A 373 -26.57 -7.65 -4.56
N SER A 374 -27.23 -7.49 -5.70
CA SER A 374 -28.46 -6.71 -5.83
C SER A 374 -29.75 -7.54 -5.71
N GLY A 375 -29.66 -8.87 -5.80
CA GLY A 375 -30.82 -9.75 -5.74
C GLY A 375 -30.47 -11.21 -6.05
N VAL A 376 -31.49 -12.06 -5.97
CA VAL A 376 -31.41 -13.48 -6.37
C VAL A 376 -32.51 -13.75 -7.38
N ASP A 377 -32.16 -13.91 -8.64
CA ASP A 377 -33.10 -14.38 -9.67
C ASP A 377 -33.41 -15.87 -9.45
N SER A 378 -34.66 -16.11 -9.04
CA SER A 378 -35.30 -17.41 -8.93
C SER A 378 -36.23 -17.73 -10.10
N THR A 379 -36.47 -16.79 -11.02
CA THR A 379 -37.41 -16.94 -12.15
C THR A 379 -36.82 -17.79 -13.27
N ARG A 380 -35.51 -17.66 -13.54
CA ARG A 380 -34.79 -18.49 -14.53
C ARG A 380 -34.41 -19.89 -14.02
N PHE A 381 -35.09 -20.38 -12.97
CA PHE A 381 -34.91 -21.69 -12.34
C PHE A 381 -35.53 -22.84 -13.17
N ALA A 382 -35.31 -22.86 -14.48
CA ALA A 382 -35.80 -23.92 -15.37
C ALA A 382 -34.93 -25.19 -15.24
N GLY A 383 -35.55 -26.33 -14.93
CA GLY A 383 -34.92 -27.65 -14.99
C GLY A 383 -33.81 -27.91 -13.96
N GLY A 384 -34.00 -27.52 -12.70
CA GLY A 384 -33.10 -27.88 -11.59
C GLY A 384 -31.74 -27.15 -11.56
N LYS A 385 -31.57 -26.09 -12.35
CA LYS A 385 -30.32 -25.32 -12.44
C LYS A 385 -30.15 -24.41 -11.21
N ARG A 386 -28.91 -24.18 -10.76
CA ARG A 386 -28.57 -23.35 -9.58
C ARG A 386 -29.18 -21.93 -9.67
N LEU A 387 -29.57 -21.38 -8.52
CA LEU A 387 -30.03 -19.98 -8.37
C LEU A 387 -28.99 -18.99 -8.92
N ARG A 388 -29.45 -17.84 -9.40
CA ARG A 388 -28.59 -16.75 -9.87
C ARG A 388 -28.45 -15.67 -8.79
N MET A 389 -27.28 -15.04 -8.71
CA MET A 389 -27.01 -13.90 -7.85
C MET A 389 -26.73 -12.69 -8.74
N ASP A 390 -27.61 -11.69 -8.74
CA ASP A 390 -27.48 -10.49 -9.56
C ASP A 390 -26.56 -9.47 -8.90
N HIS A 391 -25.81 -8.70 -9.69
CA HIS A 391 -24.78 -7.79 -9.18
C HIS A 391 -25.00 -6.34 -9.63
N ARG A 392 -24.92 -5.41 -8.66
CA ARG A 392 -24.87 -3.96 -8.89
C ARG A 392 -23.43 -3.49 -8.66
N ILE A 393 -22.91 -2.69 -9.57
CA ILE A 393 -21.54 -2.21 -9.57
C ILE A 393 -21.58 -0.68 -9.57
N ASP A 394 -21.42 -0.08 -8.39
CA ASP A 394 -21.48 1.37 -8.20
C ASP A 394 -20.09 1.96 -8.51
N LEU A 395 -19.99 2.85 -9.50
CA LEU A 395 -18.72 3.42 -10.00
C LEU A 395 -18.75 4.95 -10.03
N GLN A 396 -17.61 5.57 -9.72
CA GLN A 396 -17.42 7.02 -9.88
C GLN A 396 -16.18 7.32 -10.70
N THR A 397 -16.28 8.01 -11.84
CA THR A 397 -15.10 8.33 -12.68
C THR A 397 -14.28 9.48 -12.09
N ARG A 398 -13.00 9.55 -12.45
CA ARG A 398 -12.07 10.64 -12.08
C ARG A 398 -12.21 11.80 -13.07
N ALA A 399 -11.81 12.99 -12.63
CA ALA A 399 -11.58 14.11 -13.54
C ALA A 399 -10.55 13.70 -14.63
N ARG A 400 -11.02 13.69 -15.89
CA ARG A 400 -10.29 13.27 -17.09
C ARG A 400 -8.96 14.01 -17.25
N HIS A 401 -9.00 15.34 -17.22
CA HIS A 401 -7.84 16.19 -17.39
C HIS A 401 -7.23 16.55 -16.04
N GLN A 402 -5.92 16.32 -15.89
CA GLN A 402 -5.17 16.67 -14.69
C GLN A 402 -3.84 17.29 -15.10
N ILE A 403 -3.46 18.39 -14.46
CA ILE A 403 -2.16 19.04 -14.63
C ILE A 403 -1.43 18.97 -13.29
N ARG A 404 -0.19 18.46 -13.31
CA ARG A 404 0.69 18.36 -12.16
C ARG A 404 1.91 19.23 -12.40
N PHE A 405 2.12 20.21 -11.52
CA PHE A 405 3.38 20.92 -11.39
C PHE A 405 4.21 20.21 -10.31
N GLU A 406 5.50 20.03 -10.54
CA GLU A 406 6.44 19.46 -9.58
C GLU A 406 7.75 20.24 -9.59
N THR A 407 8.42 20.27 -8.44
CA THR A 407 9.79 20.78 -8.30
C THR A 407 10.61 19.74 -7.53
N PHE A 408 11.89 19.64 -7.84
CA PHE A 408 12.79 18.66 -7.24
C PHE A 408 14.20 19.22 -7.11
N MET A 409 14.86 18.86 -6.01
CA MET A 409 16.32 18.96 -5.89
C MET A 409 16.94 17.65 -6.40
N LEU A 410 18.15 17.75 -6.96
CA LEU A 410 18.96 16.62 -7.38
C LEU A 410 20.40 16.83 -6.93
N GLN A 411 21.09 15.74 -6.62
CA GLN A 411 22.53 15.72 -6.39
C GLN A 411 23.13 14.70 -7.37
N ARG A 412 24.28 15.03 -7.96
CA ARG A 412 25.04 14.15 -8.86
C ARG A 412 26.50 14.10 -8.40
N SER A 413 26.80 13.15 -7.53
CA SER A 413 28.18 12.67 -7.35
C SER A 413 28.61 11.94 -8.63
N GLY A 414 29.77 12.28 -9.19
CA GLY A 414 30.38 11.44 -10.23
C GLY A 414 31.05 10.20 -9.64
N ALA A 415 31.59 9.34 -10.52
CA ALA A 415 32.23 8.07 -10.16
C ALA A 415 33.77 8.14 -10.05
N LEU A 416 34.36 9.33 -10.20
CA LEU A 416 35.81 9.58 -10.19
C LEU A 416 36.20 10.44 -8.97
N ALA A 417 37.42 10.28 -8.47
CA ALA A 417 37.90 11.02 -7.29
C ALA A 417 37.87 12.56 -7.48
N ASP A 418 38.16 13.04 -8.69
CA ASP A 418 38.08 14.45 -9.10
C ASP A 418 36.80 14.77 -9.90
N SER A 419 35.66 14.13 -9.58
CA SER A 419 34.37 14.45 -10.23
C SER A 419 33.42 15.22 -9.32
N ASP A 420 33.45 16.53 -9.49
CA ASP A 420 32.54 17.57 -9.03
C ASP A 420 31.15 17.05 -8.62
N ASN A 421 30.79 17.29 -7.36
CA ASN A 421 29.53 16.86 -6.77
C ASN A 421 28.44 17.90 -7.12
N GLU A 422 27.81 17.79 -8.29
CA GLU A 422 26.84 18.80 -8.74
C GLU A 422 25.57 18.81 -7.86
N LEU A 423 25.17 19.98 -7.36
CA LEU A 423 23.85 20.22 -6.80
C LEU A 423 22.97 20.91 -7.84
N GLY A 424 21.73 20.44 -8.00
CA GLY A 424 20.80 20.99 -8.98
C GLY A 424 19.37 21.08 -8.51
N ALA A 425 18.60 21.86 -9.27
CA ALA A 425 17.17 22.03 -9.10
C ALA A 425 16.47 21.80 -10.44
N GLY A 426 15.23 21.31 -10.39
CA GLY A 426 14.40 21.09 -11.57
C GLY A 426 12.94 21.34 -11.31
N ALA A 427 12.23 21.60 -12.41
CA ALA A 427 10.79 21.82 -12.45
C ALA A 427 10.17 20.94 -13.54
N GLY A 428 8.99 20.41 -13.26
CA GLY A 428 8.24 19.54 -14.15
C GLY A 428 6.78 19.97 -14.29
N VAL A 429 6.25 19.78 -15.50
CA VAL A 429 4.82 19.91 -15.79
C VAL A 429 4.36 18.61 -16.46
N THR A 430 3.41 17.91 -15.86
CA THR A 430 2.77 16.73 -16.45
C THR A 430 1.28 16.99 -16.66
N TYR A 431 0.86 16.96 -17.92
CA TYR A 431 -0.55 16.81 -18.30
C TYR A 431 -0.89 15.32 -18.38
N SER A 432 -2.06 14.94 -17.89
CA SER A 432 -2.63 13.61 -18.12
C SER A 432 -4.11 13.68 -18.47
N ASN A 433 -4.50 12.83 -19.41
CA ASN A 433 -5.86 12.60 -19.86
C ASN A 433 -6.21 11.14 -19.57
N LEU A 434 -7.01 10.92 -18.53
CA LEU A 434 -7.55 9.60 -18.16
C LEU A 434 -8.82 9.33 -18.97
N ASN A 435 -8.92 8.15 -19.57
CA ASN A 435 -9.97 7.81 -20.52
C ASN A 435 -9.89 8.66 -21.81
N LEU A 436 -8.78 8.56 -22.54
CA LEU A 436 -8.56 9.34 -23.77
C LEU A 436 -9.57 9.01 -24.86
N PHE A 437 -9.89 7.73 -25.11
CA PHE A 437 -10.77 7.28 -26.19
C PHE A 437 -12.02 6.53 -25.71
N GLY A 438 -12.47 6.78 -24.47
CA GLY A 438 -13.69 6.18 -23.91
C GLY A 438 -13.55 4.74 -23.38
N SER A 439 -12.56 3.99 -23.86
CA SER A 439 -12.28 2.61 -23.47
C SER A 439 -11.22 2.48 -22.35
N GLY A 440 -10.89 3.56 -21.64
CA GLY A 440 -10.07 3.54 -20.41
C GLY A 440 -8.58 3.87 -20.58
N GLU A 441 -8.19 4.43 -21.73
CA GLU A 441 -6.79 4.73 -22.03
C GLU A 441 -6.26 5.89 -21.19
N ALA A 442 -5.07 5.73 -20.61
CA ALA A 442 -4.38 6.79 -19.89
C ALA A 442 -3.28 7.40 -20.78
N PHE A 443 -3.49 8.63 -21.24
CA PHE A 443 -2.46 9.44 -21.89
C PHE A 443 -1.77 10.36 -20.89
N ARG A 444 -0.45 10.51 -21.01
CA ARG A 444 0.35 11.47 -20.24
C ARG A 444 1.40 12.12 -21.12
N LEU A 445 1.57 13.43 -20.95
CA LEU A 445 2.64 14.23 -21.54
C LEU A 445 3.32 15.01 -20.41
N GLY A 446 4.56 14.62 -20.09
CA GLY A 446 5.42 15.29 -19.13
C GLY A 446 6.54 16.06 -19.83
N THR A 447 6.89 17.23 -19.28
CA THR A 447 8.08 17.99 -19.63
C THR A 447 8.80 18.36 -18.33
N THR A 448 10.09 18.08 -18.24
CA THR A 448 10.90 18.40 -17.05
C THR A 448 12.20 19.07 -17.47
N GLY A 449 12.50 20.20 -16.85
CA GLY A 449 13.76 20.93 -17.02
C GLY A 449 14.55 20.91 -15.71
N SER A 450 15.86 20.78 -15.77
CA SER A 450 16.73 20.88 -14.61
C SER A 450 18.09 21.49 -14.95
N ILE A 451 18.67 22.17 -13.97
CA ILE A 451 19.98 22.81 -14.01
C ILE A 451 20.76 22.43 -12.75
N ALA A 452 22.07 22.27 -12.88
CA ALA A 452 22.96 22.00 -11.76
C ALA A 452 24.24 22.84 -11.86
N ALA A 453 24.87 23.03 -10.70
CA ALA A 453 26.17 23.67 -10.53
C ALA A 453 27.04 22.79 -9.63
N ASP A 454 28.34 22.85 -9.82
CA ASP A 454 29.30 22.27 -8.87
C ASP A 454 29.27 23.01 -7.52
N ILE A 455 29.62 22.30 -6.45
CA ILE A 455 29.72 22.78 -5.07
C ILE A 455 31.14 23.33 -4.75
N GLY A 456 32.17 22.93 -5.50
CA GLY A 456 33.57 23.34 -5.26
C GLY A 456 34.04 24.61 -6.00
N GLY A 457 33.47 24.90 -7.17
CA GLY A 457 34.00 25.88 -8.13
C GLY A 457 33.30 27.24 -8.18
N PHE A 458 33.96 28.21 -8.82
CA PHE A 458 33.45 29.57 -8.99
C PHE A 458 32.35 29.69 -10.05
N GLY A 459 31.09 29.56 -9.61
CA GLY A 459 29.97 30.35 -10.13
C GLY A 459 29.53 30.13 -11.59
N GLY A 460 28.92 28.98 -11.88
CA GLY A 460 28.21 28.75 -13.15
C GLY A 460 27.30 27.51 -13.10
N PHE A 461 26.36 27.40 -14.04
CA PHE A 461 25.61 26.15 -14.25
C PHE A 461 26.45 25.18 -15.09
N THR A 462 26.94 24.11 -14.47
CA THR A 462 27.81 23.09 -15.08
C THR A 462 27.05 22.09 -15.94
N SER A 463 25.75 21.91 -15.68
CA SER A 463 24.89 21.09 -16.53
C SER A 463 23.44 21.57 -16.60
N ALA A 464 22.81 21.30 -17.75
CA ALA A 464 21.41 21.57 -18.03
C ALA A 464 20.79 20.37 -18.76
N GLN A 465 19.53 20.04 -18.45
CA GLN A 465 18.80 18.92 -19.03
C GLN A 465 17.34 19.30 -19.25
N TRP A 466 16.79 18.93 -20.41
CA TRP A 466 15.36 18.98 -20.71
C TRP A 466 14.91 17.60 -21.24
N GLU A 467 13.91 17.03 -20.57
CA GLU A 467 13.33 15.72 -20.87
C GLU A 467 11.82 15.85 -21.12
N VAL A 468 11.34 15.36 -22.25
CA VAL A 468 9.93 15.34 -22.66
C VAL A 468 9.49 13.89 -22.82
N ASN A 469 8.48 13.48 -22.06
CA ASN A 469 8.00 12.11 -21.97
C ASN A 469 6.52 12.04 -22.37
N SER A 470 6.22 11.36 -23.47
CA SER A 470 4.85 11.04 -23.89
C SER A 470 4.57 9.55 -23.64
N SER A 471 3.40 9.22 -23.09
CA SER A 471 3.00 7.84 -22.89
C SER A 471 1.50 7.64 -23.09
N LEU A 472 1.12 6.54 -23.71
CA LEU A 472 -0.25 6.08 -23.88
C LEU A 472 -0.33 4.64 -23.35
N THR A 473 -1.19 4.42 -22.36
CA THR A 473 -1.38 3.11 -21.70
C THR A 473 -2.81 2.63 -21.86
N TRP A 474 -2.98 1.41 -22.35
CA TRP A 474 -4.26 0.70 -22.41
C TRP A 474 -4.36 -0.31 -21.26
N PRO A 475 -5.48 -0.41 -20.53
CA PRO A 475 -5.69 -1.39 -19.47
C PRO A 475 -6.12 -2.78 -20.02
N TYR A 476 -5.59 -3.15 -21.19
CA TYR A 476 -5.81 -4.40 -21.89
C TYR A 476 -4.74 -4.60 -22.98
N LEU A 477 -4.70 -5.80 -23.57
CA LEU A 477 -3.81 -6.15 -24.68
C LEU A 477 -4.40 -5.70 -26.03
N ILE A 478 -3.64 -4.91 -26.79
CA ILE A 478 -3.98 -4.53 -28.17
C ILE A 478 -3.17 -5.36 -29.18
N PHE A 479 -3.27 -5.05 -30.49
CA PHE A 479 -2.61 -5.80 -31.56
C PHE A 479 -1.06 -5.81 -31.41
N PRO A 480 -0.37 -6.96 -31.55
CA PRO A 480 -0.91 -8.27 -31.97
C PRO A 480 -1.48 -9.15 -30.85
N LEU A 481 -1.15 -8.89 -29.57
CA LEU A 481 -1.40 -9.85 -28.48
C LEU A 481 -2.84 -9.90 -27.92
N ARG A 482 -3.75 -9.06 -28.42
CA ARG A 482 -5.19 -9.02 -28.04
C ARG A 482 -5.87 -10.39 -27.94
N SER A 483 -5.48 -11.37 -28.76
CA SER A 483 -6.07 -12.72 -28.74
C SER A 483 -5.77 -13.50 -27.45
N LEU A 484 -4.68 -13.19 -26.72
CA LEU A 484 -4.29 -13.91 -25.50
C LEU A 484 -5.28 -13.69 -24.34
N GLU A 485 -5.92 -12.51 -24.26
CA GLU A 485 -6.95 -12.24 -23.23
C GLU A 485 -8.17 -13.17 -23.32
N ARG A 486 -8.41 -13.77 -24.49
CA ARG A 486 -9.47 -14.76 -24.70
C ARG A 486 -9.07 -16.19 -24.31
N LEU A 487 -7.77 -16.46 -24.19
CA LEU A 487 -7.22 -17.80 -23.97
C LEU A 487 -6.76 -18.02 -22.52
N THR A 488 -6.38 -16.95 -21.81
CA THR A 488 -5.79 -17.02 -20.47
C THR A 488 -6.30 -15.91 -19.56
N THR A 489 -6.77 -16.28 -18.36
CA THR A 489 -7.24 -15.36 -17.32
C THR A 489 -6.07 -14.72 -16.56
N TYR A 490 -5.56 -13.60 -17.07
CA TYR A 490 -4.53 -12.80 -16.39
C TYR A 490 -5.09 -12.01 -15.20
N TYR A 491 -4.26 -11.80 -14.18
CA TYR A 491 -4.58 -11.02 -12.97
C TYR A 491 -4.74 -9.51 -13.29
N ASP A 492 -3.87 -8.98 -14.14
CA ASP A 492 -3.94 -7.66 -14.77
C ASP A 492 -3.19 -7.69 -16.13
N THR A 493 -3.55 -6.82 -17.06
CA THR A 493 -3.04 -6.79 -18.45
C THR A 493 -2.96 -5.36 -18.95
N ARG A 494 -1.78 -4.93 -19.42
CA ARG A 494 -1.59 -3.57 -19.93
C ARG A 494 -0.75 -3.57 -21.21
N THR A 495 -1.08 -2.67 -22.12
CA THR A 495 -0.17 -2.27 -23.22
C THR A 495 0.29 -0.84 -22.97
N ARG A 496 1.57 -0.55 -23.22
CA ARG A 496 2.18 0.78 -23.06
C ARG A 496 2.98 1.14 -24.30
N LEU A 497 2.62 2.27 -24.91
CA LEU A 497 3.45 2.97 -25.89
C LEU A 497 4.05 4.19 -25.19
N SER A 498 5.38 4.35 -25.25
CA SER A 498 6.05 5.49 -24.65
C SER A 498 7.17 6.02 -25.53
N LEU A 499 7.21 7.35 -25.67
CA LEU A 499 8.23 8.12 -26.38
C LEU A 499 8.92 9.04 -25.37
N SER A 500 10.22 8.87 -25.15
CA SER A 500 11.06 9.83 -24.42
C SER A 500 11.92 10.63 -25.40
N LEU A 501 12.08 11.92 -25.15
CA LEU A 501 12.98 12.82 -25.86
C LEU A 501 13.81 13.58 -24.82
N LEU A 502 15.12 13.45 -24.89
CA LEU A 502 16.08 14.02 -23.95
C LEU A 502 17.08 14.90 -24.69
N THR A 503 17.35 16.09 -24.18
CA THR A 503 18.51 16.90 -24.55
C THR A 503 19.25 17.33 -23.28
N ALA A 504 20.58 17.27 -23.29
CA ALA A 504 21.38 17.56 -22.12
C ALA A 504 22.77 18.11 -22.48
N ARG A 505 23.29 19.02 -21.65
CA ARG A 505 24.64 19.58 -21.72
C ARG A 505 25.32 19.36 -20.37
N ARG A 506 26.56 18.84 -20.39
CA ARG A 506 27.39 18.63 -19.20
C ARG A 506 28.81 19.11 -19.49
N ASP A 507 29.14 20.30 -19.01
CA ASP A 507 30.41 20.97 -19.35
C ASP A 507 31.61 20.33 -18.67
N ALA A 508 31.43 19.82 -17.45
CA ALA A 508 32.44 19.01 -16.74
C ALA A 508 32.85 17.73 -17.51
N LEU A 509 31.96 17.18 -18.35
CA LEU A 509 32.25 16.05 -19.23
C LEU A 509 32.51 16.47 -20.69
N ARG A 510 32.54 17.77 -20.99
CA ARG A 510 32.62 18.35 -22.35
C ARG A 510 31.63 17.72 -23.36
N LEU A 511 30.45 17.33 -22.89
CA LEU A 511 29.48 16.53 -23.64
C LEU A 511 28.15 17.27 -23.84
N VAL A 512 27.68 17.32 -25.08
CA VAL A 512 26.36 17.82 -25.46
C VAL A 512 25.56 16.68 -26.09
N LEU A 513 24.64 16.09 -25.33
CA LEU A 513 23.65 15.18 -25.87
C LEU A 513 22.58 16.01 -26.60
N ARG A 514 22.84 16.35 -27.88
CA ARG A 514 21.96 17.19 -28.71
C ARG A 514 20.54 16.66 -28.69
N SER A 515 20.38 15.36 -28.93
CA SER A 515 19.13 14.65 -28.71
C SER A 515 19.37 13.16 -28.40
N ARG A 516 18.50 12.58 -27.57
CA ARG A 516 18.28 11.15 -27.44
C ARG A 516 16.79 10.89 -27.41
N GLY A 517 16.30 10.11 -28.37
CA GLY A 517 14.93 9.59 -28.37
C GLY A 517 14.91 8.13 -27.96
N SER A 518 13.88 7.71 -27.21
CA SER A 518 13.50 6.29 -27.15
C SER A 518 12.02 6.09 -27.41
N LEU A 519 11.67 5.05 -28.17
CA LEU A 519 10.31 4.63 -28.47
C LEU A 519 10.16 3.16 -28.06
N GLN A 520 9.42 2.93 -26.99
CA GLN A 520 9.15 1.60 -26.44
C GLN A 520 7.68 1.23 -26.59
N TYR A 521 7.42 0.00 -27.06
CA TYR A 521 6.10 -0.62 -27.15
C TYR A 521 6.09 -1.94 -26.37
N ARG A 522 5.57 -1.86 -25.14
CA ARG A 522 5.65 -2.88 -24.10
C ARG A 522 4.28 -3.45 -23.74
N TYR A 523 4.22 -4.76 -23.57
CA TYR A 523 3.14 -5.44 -22.86
C TYR A 523 3.56 -5.79 -21.43
N GLU A 524 2.61 -5.77 -20.52
CA GLU A 524 2.76 -6.06 -19.09
C GLU A 524 1.64 -7.05 -18.72
N LEU A 525 2.03 -8.31 -18.53
CA LEU A 525 1.16 -9.46 -18.30
C LEU A 525 1.32 -9.94 -16.85
N GLN A 526 0.41 -9.57 -15.96
CA GLN A 526 0.44 -10.11 -14.60
C GLN A 526 -0.31 -11.43 -14.56
N HIS A 527 0.40 -12.53 -14.32
CA HIS A 527 -0.17 -13.88 -14.27
C HIS A 527 -0.79 -14.17 -12.90
N ASN A 528 -0.12 -13.74 -11.83
CA ASN A 528 -0.60 -13.82 -10.45
C ASN A 528 0.07 -12.73 -9.58
N GLU A 529 -0.07 -12.81 -8.26
CA GLU A 529 0.41 -11.78 -7.32
C GLU A 529 1.95 -11.64 -7.26
N SER A 530 2.71 -12.64 -7.72
CA SER A 530 4.18 -12.59 -7.77
C SER A 530 4.78 -12.67 -9.18
N LEU A 531 4.07 -13.26 -10.14
CA LEU A 531 4.57 -13.54 -11.49
C LEU A 531 4.01 -12.56 -12.53
N THR A 532 4.92 -11.80 -13.16
CA THR A 532 4.64 -10.89 -14.27
C THR A 532 5.58 -11.21 -15.43
N SER A 533 5.09 -11.15 -16.67
CA SER A 533 5.98 -11.06 -17.83
C SER A 533 5.82 -9.75 -18.60
N PHE A 534 6.93 -9.30 -19.17
CA PHE A 534 7.03 -8.13 -20.02
C PHE A 534 7.42 -8.56 -21.43
N ILE A 535 6.79 -7.96 -22.43
CA ILE A 535 7.08 -8.24 -23.84
C ILE A 535 7.32 -6.90 -24.55
N ASP A 536 8.57 -6.59 -24.81
CA ASP A 536 8.99 -5.42 -25.58
C ASP A 536 9.05 -5.83 -27.06
N ILE A 537 8.03 -5.46 -27.83
CA ILE A 537 7.96 -5.75 -29.28
C ILE A 537 8.78 -4.72 -30.08
N VAL A 538 8.91 -3.50 -29.53
CA VAL A 538 9.76 -2.44 -30.07
C VAL A 538 10.42 -1.75 -28.89
N ASP A 539 11.75 -1.67 -28.88
CA ASP A 539 12.50 -0.75 -28.02
C ASP A 539 13.58 -0.08 -28.86
N ILE A 540 13.19 0.99 -29.56
CA ILE A 540 14.08 1.76 -30.44
C ILE A 540 14.66 2.90 -29.64
N THR A 541 15.98 2.90 -29.45
CA THR A 541 16.70 4.07 -28.91
C THR A 541 17.59 4.67 -30.00
N VAL A 542 17.44 5.97 -30.23
CA VAL A 542 18.29 6.79 -31.11
C VAL A 542 19.00 7.83 -30.25
N SER A 543 20.32 7.78 -30.19
CA SER A 543 21.16 8.76 -29.47
C SER A 543 21.99 9.55 -30.47
N ASN A 544 22.09 10.87 -30.29
CA ASN A 544 22.96 11.76 -31.08
C ASN A 544 23.83 12.60 -30.12
N PRO A 545 24.91 12.01 -29.58
CA PRO A 545 25.88 12.73 -28.76
C PRO A 545 26.78 13.62 -29.64
N ASP A 546 27.21 14.73 -29.07
CA ASP A 546 28.12 15.70 -29.67
C ASP A 546 29.18 16.12 -28.65
N THR A 547 30.41 16.29 -29.11
CA THR A 547 31.59 16.39 -28.24
C THR A 547 32.26 17.74 -28.41
N LEU A 548 32.42 18.47 -27.31
CA LEU A 548 33.07 19.78 -27.32
C LEU A 548 34.60 19.62 -27.43
N ASP A 549 35.30 20.68 -27.83
CA ASP A 549 36.75 20.66 -28.02
C ASP A 549 37.49 20.11 -26.80
N GLY A 550 38.42 19.16 -27.02
CA GLY A 550 39.15 18.45 -25.96
C GLY A 550 38.33 17.42 -25.16
N PHE A 551 37.09 17.10 -25.53
CA PHE A 551 36.36 15.93 -25.00
C PHE A 551 37.22 14.67 -25.11
N ARG A 552 37.82 14.43 -26.28
CA ARG A 552 38.63 13.25 -26.55
C ARG A 552 39.83 13.13 -25.61
N GLU A 553 40.48 14.24 -25.27
CA GLU A 553 41.64 14.23 -24.37
C GLU A 553 41.21 13.87 -22.94
N ILE A 554 40.18 14.55 -22.41
CA ILE A 554 39.68 14.28 -21.04
C ILE A 554 39.07 12.87 -20.94
N PHE A 555 38.38 12.39 -21.97
CA PHE A 555 37.75 11.06 -21.96
C PHE A 555 38.76 9.92 -22.19
N LEU A 556 39.72 10.08 -23.10
CA LEU A 556 40.77 9.07 -23.30
C LEU A 556 41.65 8.92 -22.05
N ASP A 557 42.28 10.00 -21.58
CA ASP A 557 43.24 9.92 -20.47
C ASP A 557 42.57 9.52 -19.14
N ARG A 558 41.35 9.99 -18.87
CA ARG A 558 40.74 9.93 -17.53
C ARG A 558 39.61 8.91 -17.36
N VAL A 559 39.06 8.36 -18.45
CA VAL A 559 37.98 7.34 -18.40
C VAL A 559 38.39 6.05 -19.08
N LEU A 560 39.22 6.12 -20.13
CA LEU A 560 39.64 4.95 -20.91
C LEU A 560 41.06 4.46 -20.55
N GLY A 561 41.90 5.32 -19.97
CA GLY A 561 43.18 4.93 -19.37
C GLY A 561 43.08 3.91 -18.22
N SER A 562 41.87 3.69 -17.68
CA SER A 562 41.55 2.66 -16.68
C SER A 562 40.86 1.42 -17.27
N ILE A 563 40.75 1.30 -18.60
CA ILE A 563 40.10 0.17 -19.29
C ILE A 563 41.14 -0.55 -20.15
N GLU A 564 41.59 -1.72 -19.65
CA GLU A 564 42.64 -2.52 -20.28
C GLU A 564 42.21 -3.18 -21.61
N ASP A 565 40.90 -3.36 -21.84
CA ASP A 565 40.37 -3.92 -23.09
C ASP A 565 40.18 -2.83 -24.17
N PRO A 566 40.97 -2.83 -25.27
CA PRO A 566 40.81 -1.86 -26.35
C PRO A 566 39.48 -2.00 -27.11
N VAL A 567 38.80 -3.16 -27.05
CA VAL A 567 37.49 -3.37 -27.68
C VAL A 567 36.41 -2.68 -26.86
N GLN A 568 36.37 -2.91 -25.54
CA GLN A 568 35.48 -2.18 -24.63
C GLN A 568 35.73 -0.66 -24.67
N ALA A 569 37.00 -0.23 -24.73
CA ALA A 569 37.34 1.18 -24.88
C ALA A 569 36.84 1.77 -26.21
N ALA A 570 37.00 1.06 -27.33
CA ALA A 570 36.49 1.49 -28.63
C ALA A 570 34.96 1.56 -28.67
N GLN A 571 34.25 0.59 -28.06
CA GLN A 571 32.79 0.61 -27.93
C GLN A 571 32.31 1.83 -27.14
N LEU A 572 32.96 2.16 -26.01
CA LEU A 572 32.62 3.35 -25.24
C LEU A 572 32.86 4.65 -26.03
N VAL A 573 33.96 4.76 -26.79
CA VAL A 573 34.15 5.91 -27.69
C VAL A 573 33.04 5.97 -28.73
N GLU A 574 32.64 4.85 -29.33
CA GLU A 574 31.59 4.79 -30.35
C GLU A 574 30.20 5.14 -29.78
N ASP A 575 29.85 4.70 -28.57
CA ASP A 575 28.61 5.05 -27.86
C ASP A 575 28.50 6.55 -27.55
N TYR A 576 29.62 7.22 -27.26
CA TYR A 576 29.66 8.65 -26.92
C TYR A 576 30.05 9.59 -28.07
N THR A 577 30.40 9.09 -29.26
CA THR A 577 30.82 9.93 -30.41
C THR A 577 30.03 9.70 -31.71
N ARG A 578 29.22 8.65 -31.82
CA ARG A 578 28.44 8.35 -33.04
C ARG A 578 26.94 8.25 -32.77
N PRO A 579 26.09 8.56 -33.76
CA PRO A 579 24.66 8.30 -33.65
C PRO A 579 24.38 6.79 -33.54
N GLN A 580 23.83 6.37 -32.41
CA GLN A 580 23.51 4.96 -32.15
C GLN A 580 22.04 4.66 -32.45
N PHE A 581 21.78 3.50 -33.04
CA PHE A 581 20.46 2.89 -33.20
C PHE A 581 20.48 1.50 -32.57
N ASN A 582 19.68 1.29 -31.53
CA ASN A 582 19.39 -0.05 -31.01
C ASN A 582 17.91 -0.37 -31.23
N ASN A 583 17.61 -1.63 -31.53
CA ASN A 583 16.27 -2.21 -31.55
C ASN A 583 16.36 -3.67 -31.10
N ALA A 584 15.67 -4.03 -30.02
CA ALA A 584 15.67 -5.37 -29.45
C ALA A 584 14.25 -5.90 -29.23
N LEU A 585 14.04 -7.18 -29.52
CA LEU A 585 12.84 -7.93 -29.12
C LEU A 585 13.14 -8.61 -27.78
N ARG A 586 12.64 -8.05 -26.66
CA ARG A 586 12.92 -8.58 -25.31
C ARG A 586 11.66 -9.21 -24.68
N TYR A 587 11.79 -10.46 -24.27
CA TYR A 587 10.85 -11.14 -23.38
C TYR A 587 11.47 -11.25 -21.99
N THR A 588 10.79 -10.74 -20.95
CA THR A 588 11.29 -10.83 -19.56
C THR A 588 10.23 -11.45 -18.66
N LEU A 589 10.56 -12.59 -18.04
CA LEU A 589 9.75 -13.22 -17.00
C LEU A 589 10.31 -12.80 -15.62
N ARG A 590 9.48 -12.25 -14.75
CA ARG A 590 9.86 -11.85 -13.40
C ARG A 590 8.92 -12.44 -12.35
N SER A 591 9.46 -13.16 -11.39
CA SER A 591 8.74 -13.62 -10.19
C SER A 591 9.34 -12.96 -8.96
N PHE A 592 8.56 -12.16 -8.23
CA PHE A 592 9.02 -11.50 -7.01
C PHE A 592 7.98 -11.58 -5.89
N THR A 593 8.46 -11.80 -4.67
CA THR A 593 7.65 -11.76 -3.43
C THR A 593 8.27 -10.86 -2.36
N THR A 594 9.40 -10.23 -2.66
CA THR A 594 10.09 -9.22 -1.86
C THR A 594 9.31 -7.90 -1.79
N ASP A 595 8.63 -7.68 -0.67
CA ASP A 595 8.13 -6.37 -0.24
C ASP A 595 8.81 -6.02 1.10
N PRO A 596 9.88 -5.21 1.10
CA PRO A 596 10.68 -4.93 2.30
C PRO A 596 9.93 -4.10 3.36
N PHE A 597 8.72 -3.63 3.07
CA PHE A 597 7.84 -2.93 4.02
C PHE A 597 6.71 -3.84 4.56
N ARG A 598 6.65 -5.10 4.12
CA ARG A 598 5.60 -6.07 4.53
C ARG A 598 6.10 -7.48 4.85
N ARG A 599 7.33 -7.84 4.45
CA ARG A 599 7.88 -9.18 4.62
C ARG A 599 9.38 -9.11 4.92
N SER A 600 9.80 -9.85 5.94
CA SER A 600 11.23 -10.06 6.29
C SER A 600 11.94 -11.03 5.34
N PHE A 601 11.20 -11.82 4.56
CA PHE A 601 11.72 -12.75 3.57
C PHE A 601 10.89 -12.77 2.28
N GLY A 602 11.55 -13.10 1.17
CA GLY A 602 10.93 -13.22 -0.15
C GLY A 602 11.97 -13.52 -1.22
N HIS A 603 11.51 -13.90 -2.41
CA HIS A 603 12.36 -14.18 -3.56
C HIS A 603 12.26 -13.08 -4.63
N SER A 604 13.26 -13.01 -5.51
CA SER A 604 13.23 -12.23 -6.74
C SER A 604 14.02 -12.97 -7.82
N TYR A 605 13.30 -13.56 -8.78
CA TYR A 605 13.86 -14.21 -9.95
C TYR A 605 13.47 -13.43 -11.20
N GLU A 606 14.44 -13.15 -12.07
CA GLU A 606 14.21 -12.49 -13.35
C GLU A 606 14.98 -13.25 -14.43
N ALA A 607 14.31 -13.55 -15.54
CA ALA A 607 14.87 -14.23 -16.70
C ALA A 607 14.48 -13.45 -17.95
N SER A 608 15.48 -12.96 -18.69
CA SER A 608 15.31 -12.17 -19.91
C SER A 608 15.89 -12.89 -21.11
N TRP A 609 15.12 -12.96 -22.19
CA TRP A 609 15.54 -13.40 -23.51
C TRP A 609 15.44 -12.21 -24.47
N GLU A 610 16.45 -12.04 -25.31
CA GLU A 610 16.61 -10.87 -26.18
C GLU A 610 17.14 -11.33 -27.54
N VAL A 611 16.57 -10.76 -28.61
CA VAL A 611 16.83 -11.10 -30.03
C VAL A 611 16.87 -9.82 -30.85
#